data_AF-A0A3P1XPN9-F1
#
_entry.id   AF-A0A3P1XPN9-F1
#
_cell.length_a   1.000
_cell.length_b   1.000
_cell.length_c   1.000
_cell.angle_alpha   90.00
_cell.angle_beta   90.00
_cell.angle_gamma   90.00
#
_symmetry.space_group_name_H-M   'P 1'
#
loop_
_entity.id
_entity.type
_entity.pdbx_description
1 polymer ?
#
loop_
_entity_poly.entity_id
_entity_poly.type
_entity_poly.pdbx_seq_one_letter_code
_entity_poly.pdbx_strand_id
1 'polypeptide(L)'
;MSKLQHYINQARGYFIDMDAVYGAQCWDLWSHYAVNVIGVPVAQTYTNFGGYGAHQGYACNVYHHAAAAGLTKWFDILPANVPARPGDVAFWDYGTPAYPWSHVAIVERDTGGQLVCLTQNPGRTQTAALTKRGLIGYLRPKQFNPAYTAPAPAKAQTQTTIEEIEHMRTAGFYYVKDGKTINVIVNPVSGFFHEYEANDGAYNSPVAAAFGTASFAKISESHARKLELDALKARTRAK
;
A
#
# COMPACT_ATOMS: atom_id res chain seq x y z
N MET A 1 -12.29 -6.17 22.39
CA MET A 1 -12.14 -6.44 20.93
C MET A 1 -10.65 -6.58 20.64
N SER A 2 -10.21 -7.55 19.84
CA SER A 2 -8.78 -7.71 19.52
C SER A 2 -8.29 -6.58 18.60
N LYS A 3 -6.98 -6.29 18.63
CA LYS A 3 -6.35 -5.28 17.75
C LYS A 3 -6.60 -5.57 16.26
N LEU A 4 -6.56 -6.85 15.88
CA LEU A 4 -6.89 -7.32 14.54
C LEU A 4 -8.35 -7.04 14.17
N GLN A 5 -9.31 -7.36 15.05
CA GLN A 5 -10.72 -7.15 14.75
C GLN A 5 -11.07 -5.67 14.64
N HIS A 6 -10.46 -4.83 15.47
CA HIS A 6 -10.58 -3.37 15.37
C HIS A 6 -10.10 -2.87 14.01
N TYR A 7 -8.90 -3.30 13.58
CA TYR A 7 -8.36 -2.95 12.27
C TYR A 7 -9.26 -3.39 11.13
N ILE A 8 -9.74 -4.65 11.15
CA ILE A 8 -10.62 -5.16 10.09
C ILE A 8 -11.89 -4.31 9.97
N ASN A 9 -12.50 -3.94 11.10
CA ASN A 9 -13.69 -3.11 11.10
C ASN A 9 -13.42 -1.70 10.55
N GLN A 10 -12.25 -1.12 10.82
CA GLN A 10 -11.86 0.18 10.29
C GLN A 10 -11.49 0.15 8.81
N ALA A 11 -10.81 -0.91 8.37
CA ALA A 11 -10.28 -1.00 7.02
C ALA A 11 -11.36 -1.42 6.02
N ARG A 12 -12.30 -2.29 6.40
CA ARG A 12 -13.31 -2.90 5.50
C ARG A 12 -14.20 -1.85 4.83
N GLY A 13 -14.40 -1.99 3.52
CA GLY A 13 -15.26 -1.13 2.72
C GLY A 13 -14.56 0.11 2.15
N TYR A 14 -13.32 0.37 2.56
CA TYR A 14 -12.53 1.51 2.09
C TYR A 14 -11.57 1.13 0.96
N PHE A 15 -11.19 2.13 0.17
CA PHE A 15 -10.03 2.03 -0.70
C PHE A 15 -8.81 2.48 0.12
N ILE A 16 -7.84 1.58 0.27
CA ILE A 16 -6.57 1.86 0.93
C ILE A 16 -5.53 2.01 -0.16
N ASP A 17 -4.86 3.15 -0.21
CA ASP A 17 -3.80 3.44 -1.19
C ASP A 17 -2.63 4.03 -0.42
N MET A 18 -1.54 3.28 -0.32
CA MET A 18 -0.37 3.59 0.52
C MET A 18 0.73 4.29 -0.27
N ASP A 19 0.79 4.12 -1.58
CA ASP A 19 1.85 4.67 -2.43
C ASP A 19 1.37 5.52 -3.61
N ALA A 20 0.05 5.57 -3.88
CA ALA A 20 -0.59 6.24 -5.01
C ALA A 20 -0.14 5.70 -6.39
N VAL A 21 0.32 4.44 -6.44
CA VAL A 21 0.78 3.76 -7.66
C VAL A 21 -0.18 2.61 -7.98
N TYR A 22 -0.79 2.66 -9.17
CA TYR A 22 -1.85 1.72 -9.60
C TYR A 22 -3.13 1.76 -8.76
N GLY A 23 -3.28 2.74 -7.85
CA GLY A 23 -4.43 2.90 -6.98
C GLY A 23 -4.48 1.83 -5.88
N ALA A 24 -5.67 1.54 -5.37
CA ALA A 24 -5.86 0.62 -4.25
C ALA A 24 -5.62 -0.86 -4.62
N GLN A 25 -4.39 -1.35 -4.46
CA GLN A 25 -3.94 -2.71 -4.76
C GLN A 25 -3.96 -3.62 -3.53
N CYS A 26 -3.75 -4.93 -3.74
CA CYS A 26 -3.63 -5.89 -2.64
C CYS A 26 -2.42 -5.58 -1.73
N TRP A 27 -1.34 -5.05 -2.32
CA TRP A 27 -0.14 -4.62 -1.61
C TRP A 27 -0.42 -3.48 -0.63
N ASP A 28 -1.26 -2.50 -0.97
CA ASP A 28 -1.58 -1.37 -0.10
C ASP A 28 -2.23 -1.81 1.20
N LEU A 29 -3.16 -2.76 1.13
CA LEU A 29 -3.79 -3.33 2.31
C LEU A 29 -2.74 -4.01 3.21
N TRP A 30 -1.81 -4.78 2.62
CA TRP A 30 -0.69 -5.38 3.36
C TRP A 30 0.18 -4.31 4.03
N SER A 31 0.61 -3.30 3.27
CA SER A 31 1.49 -2.24 3.77
C SER A 31 0.82 -1.46 4.90
N HIS A 32 -0.45 -1.07 4.72
CA HIS A 32 -1.25 -0.38 5.71
C HIS A 32 -1.38 -1.19 7.01
N TYR A 33 -1.63 -2.49 6.91
CA TYR A 33 -1.68 -3.38 8.07
C TYR A 33 -0.33 -3.52 8.77
N ALA A 34 0.74 -3.77 8.00
CA ALA A 34 2.09 -3.92 8.52
C ALA A 34 2.56 -2.65 9.25
N VAL A 35 2.29 -1.47 8.69
CA VAL A 35 2.66 -0.19 9.29
C VAL A 35 1.81 0.13 10.51
N ASN A 36 0.48 0.17 10.35
CA ASN A 36 -0.39 0.75 11.37
C ASN A 36 -0.80 -0.22 12.47
N VAL A 37 -0.76 -1.53 12.21
CA VAL A 37 -1.08 -2.55 13.21
C VAL A 37 0.18 -3.17 13.78
N ILE A 38 1.18 -3.49 12.95
CA ILE A 38 2.37 -4.22 13.40
C ILE A 38 3.52 -3.28 13.79
N GLY A 39 3.58 -2.07 13.21
CA GLY A 39 4.68 -1.12 13.45
C GLY A 39 5.91 -1.37 12.57
N VAL A 40 5.74 -2.05 11.44
CA VAL A 40 6.78 -2.25 10.43
C VAL A 40 7.02 -0.92 9.72
N PRO A 41 8.27 -0.47 9.51
CA PRO A 41 8.47 0.75 8.74
C PRO A 41 8.08 0.50 7.27
N VAL A 42 7.44 1.49 6.66
CA VAL A 42 6.82 1.35 5.32
C VAL A 42 7.81 0.86 4.26
N ALA A 43 9.08 1.26 4.36
CA ALA A 43 10.11 0.87 3.40
C ALA A 43 10.24 -0.66 3.29
N GLN A 44 10.20 -1.37 4.42
CA GLN A 44 10.29 -2.83 4.49
C GLN A 44 9.08 -3.55 3.89
N THR A 45 7.99 -2.83 3.64
CA THR A 45 6.78 -3.40 3.03
C THR A 45 6.83 -3.41 1.51
N TYR A 46 7.67 -2.58 0.88
CA TYR A 46 7.78 -2.49 -0.58
C TYR A 46 8.18 -3.83 -1.21
N THR A 47 7.59 -4.12 -2.36
CA THR A 47 7.73 -5.39 -3.09
C THR A 47 9.19 -5.78 -3.32
N ASN A 48 10.09 -4.82 -3.55
CA ASN A 48 11.50 -5.09 -3.87
C ASN A 48 12.49 -4.78 -2.75
N PHE A 49 12.04 -4.45 -1.53
CA PHE A 49 12.94 -3.95 -0.48
C PHE A 49 14.04 -4.96 -0.09
N GLY A 50 13.70 -6.25 -0.04
CA GLY A 50 14.64 -7.31 0.30
C GLY A 50 15.42 -7.88 -0.89
N GLY A 51 15.15 -7.43 -2.12
CA GLY A 51 15.82 -7.92 -3.31
C GLY A 51 14.97 -7.89 -4.59
N TYR A 52 15.66 -8.11 -5.70
CA TYR A 52 15.10 -8.22 -7.04
C TYR A 52 15.14 -9.68 -7.51
N GLY A 53 14.25 -10.05 -8.43
CA GLY A 53 14.19 -11.40 -8.98
C GLY A 53 13.03 -11.56 -9.95
N ALA A 54 12.67 -12.82 -10.25
CA ALA A 54 11.59 -13.17 -11.18
C ALA A 54 10.21 -12.61 -10.78
N HIS A 55 10.05 -12.19 -9.52
CA HIS A 55 8.81 -11.68 -8.94
C HIS A 55 8.83 -10.15 -8.72
N GLN A 56 9.85 -9.43 -9.22
CA GLN A 56 10.00 -7.99 -9.02
C GLN A 56 8.69 -7.21 -9.30
N GLY A 57 8.32 -6.33 -8.37
CA GLY A 57 7.12 -5.50 -8.47
C GLY A 57 5.83 -6.18 -8.02
N TYR A 58 5.83 -7.50 -7.81
CA TYR A 58 4.66 -8.26 -7.37
C TYR A 58 4.65 -8.48 -5.87
N ALA A 59 3.46 -8.67 -5.30
CA ALA A 59 3.26 -8.85 -3.87
C ALA A 59 4.02 -10.06 -3.31
N CYS A 60 4.12 -11.16 -4.09
CA CYS A 60 4.85 -12.35 -3.65
C CYS A 60 6.35 -12.13 -3.46
N ASN A 61 6.95 -11.10 -4.08
CA ASN A 61 8.37 -10.80 -3.89
C ASN A 61 8.68 -10.38 -2.45
N VAL A 62 7.69 -9.78 -1.75
CA VAL A 62 7.80 -9.50 -0.31
C VAL A 62 8.06 -10.78 0.47
N TYR A 63 7.32 -11.86 0.17
CA TYR A 63 7.47 -13.13 0.89
C TYR A 63 8.79 -13.82 0.54
N HIS A 64 9.12 -13.93 -0.76
CA HIS A 64 10.37 -14.54 -1.22
C HIS A 64 11.62 -13.87 -0.63
N HIS A 65 11.55 -12.56 -0.39
CA HIS A 65 12.64 -11.78 0.19
C HIS A 65 12.40 -11.31 1.63
N ALA A 66 11.42 -11.89 2.35
CA ALA A 66 11.02 -11.39 3.67
C ALA A 66 12.17 -11.37 4.69
N ALA A 67 13.00 -12.41 4.68
CA ALA A 67 14.17 -12.49 5.56
C ALA A 67 15.21 -11.41 5.22
N ALA A 68 15.51 -11.23 3.93
CA ALA A 68 16.45 -10.21 3.45
C ALA A 68 15.94 -8.78 3.68
N ALA A 69 14.62 -8.57 3.62
CA ALA A 69 13.96 -7.32 3.97
C ALA A 69 13.98 -7.03 5.48
N GLY A 70 14.44 -7.97 6.31
CA GLY A 70 14.47 -7.84 7.76
C GLY A 70 13.10 -8.01 8.44
N LEU A 71 12.10 -8.53 7.73
CA LEU A 71 10.74 -8.71 8.27
C LEU A 71 10.69 -9.74 9.42
N THR A 72 11.71 -10.58 9.58
CA THR A 72 11.83 -11.55 10.68
C THR A 72 11.84 -10.91 12.07
N LYS A 73 12.07 -9.59 12.18
CA LYS A 73 11.92 -8.84 13.44
C LYS A 73 10.47 -8.75 13.92
N TRP A 74 9.51 -8.78 13.00
CA TRP A 74 8.07 -8.62 13.28
C TRP A 74 7.25 -9.87 12.96
N PHE A 75 7.75 -10.74 12.08
CA PHE A 75 7.00 -11.90 11.60
C PHE A 75 7.80 -13.19 11.72
N ASP A 76 7.09 -14.30 11.92
CA ASP A 76 7.56 -15.63 11.55
C ASP A 76 7.20 -15.89 10.08
N ILE A 77 8.15 -16.39 9.30
CA ILE A 77 7.95 -16.75 7.89
C ILE A 77 7.56 -18.24 7.86
N LEU A 78 6.36 -18.55 7.39
CA LEU A 78 5.79 -19.89 7.47
C LEU A 78 5.39 -20.41 6.09
N PRO A 79 5.71 -21.67 5.75
CA PRO A 79 5.27 -22.27 4.48
C PRO A 79 3.75 -22.50 4.44
N ALA A 80 3.21 -22.62 3.23
CA ALA A 80 1.76 -22.74 2.96
C ALA A 80 1.07 -23.95 3.64
N ASN A 81 1.82 -25.01 3.96
CA ASN A 81 1.29 -26.21 4.62
C ASN A 81 1.03 -26.04 6.12
N VAL A 82 1.47 -24.92 6.72
CA VAL A 82 1.13 -24.58 8.10
C VAL A 82 -0.32 -24.09 8.15
N PRO A 83 -1.14 -24.53 9.12
CA PRO A 83 -2.48 -23.98 9.32
C PRO A 83 -2.43 -22.47 9.58
N ALA A 84 -3.23 -21.71 8.84
CA ALA A 84 -3.26 -20.26 8.98
C ALA A 84 -3.95 -19.86 10.28
N ARG A 85 -3.57 -18.71 10.83
CA ARG A 85 -4.17 -18.11 12.02
C ARG A 85 -4.72 -16.73 11.68
N PRO A 86 -5.75 -16.27 12.41
CA PRO A 86 -6.21 -14.88 12.28
C PRO A 86 -5.04 -13.90 12.45
N GLY A 87 -4.89 -12.99 11.48
CA GLY A 87 -3.85 -11.97 11.45
C GLY A 87 -2.59 -12.35 10.68
N ASP A 88 -2.45 -13.61 10.25
CA ASP A 88 -1.43 -14.00 9.28
C ASP A 88 -1.62 -13.22 7.98
N VAL A 89 -0.51 -12.90 7.31
CA VAL A 89 -0.55 -12.32 5.97
C VAL A 89 -0.20 -13.42 4.97
N ALA A 90 -1.20 -13.83 4.19
CA ALA A 90 -1.09 -14.89 3.20
C ALA A 90 -0.62 -14.32 1.85
N PHE A 91 0.31 -15.01 1.21
CA PHE A 91 0.87 -14.64 -0.09
C PHE A 91 0.63 -15.75 -1.12
N TRP A 92 0.23 -15.35 -2.32
CA TRP A 92 0.08 -16.22 -3.49
C TRP A 92 1.10 -15.88 -4.55
N ASP A 93 1.67 -16.89 -5.19
CA ASP A 93 2.73 -16.67 -6.16
C ASP A 93 2.25 -16.08 -7.47
N TYR A 94 3.18 -15.40 -8.14
CA TYR A 94 3.07 -14.99 -9.51
C TYR A 94 2.96 -16.20 -10.45
N GLY A 95 2.19 -16.08 -11.52
CA GLY A 95 2.01 -17.14 -12.53
C GLY A 95 1.07 -18.28 -12.11
N THR A 96 0.36 -18.16 -10.98
CA THR A 96 -0.59 -19.18 -10.55
C THR A 96 -1.96 -18.98 -11.22
N PRO A 97 -2.73 -20.06 -11.53
CA PRO A 97 -4.01 -19.92 -12.22
C PRO A 97 -5.05 -19.05 -11.49
N ALA A 98 -5.01 -19.03 -10.16
CA ALA A 98 -5.94 -18.22 -9.35
C ALA A 98 -5.46 -16.77 -9.19
N TYR A 99 -4.14 -16.54 -9.22
CA TYR A 99 -3.53 -15.23 -9.02
C TYR A 99 -2.35 -15.06 -9.99
N PRO A 100 -2.63 -14.84 -11.29
CA PRO A 100 -1.59 -14.77 -12.31
C PRO A 100 -0.57 -13.64 -12.05
N TRP A 101 -0.98 -12.58 -11.34
CA TRP A 101 -0.14 -11.43 -10.99
C TRP A 101 0.28 -11.40 -9.51
N SER A 102 0.29 -12.56 -8.84
CA SER A 102 0.44 -12.72 -7.38
C SER A 102 -0.70 -12.09 -6.58
N HIS A 103 -0.75 -12.39 -5.27
CA HIS A 103 -1.70 -11.75 -4.37
C HIS A 103 -1.22 -11.74 -2.93
N VAL A 104 -1.73 -10.81 -2.13
CA VAL A 104 -1.52 -10.76 -0.68
C VAL A 104 -2.81 -10.38 0.03
N ALA A 105 -3.10 -11.02 1.17
CA ALA A 105 -4.29 -10.74 1.97
C ALA A 105 -4.09 -11.08 3.45
N ILE A 106 -4.94 -10.52 4.33
CA ILE A 106 -4.87 -10.72 5.78
C ILE A 106 -5.90 -11.77 6.18
N VAL A 107 -5.45 -12.86 6.81
CA VAL A 107 -6.32 -13.99 7.18
C VAL A 107 -7.23 -13.60 8.35
N GLU A 108 -8.53 -13.80 8.17
CA GLU A 108 -9.53 -13.74 9.25
C GLU A 108 -9.81 -15.14 9.80
N ARG A 109 -9.89 -16.14 8.92
CA ARG A 109 -10.17 -17.54 9.29
C ARG A 109 -9.62 -18.53 8.26
N ASP A 110 -9.09 -19.66 8.72
CA ASP A 110 -8.79 -20.82 7.88
C ASP A 110 -10.00 -21.77 7.84
N THR A 111 -10.43 -22.19 6.64
CA THR A 111 -11.54 -23.14 6.45
C THR A 111 -11.09 -24.42 5.75
N GLY A 112 -9.81 -24.75 5.85
CA GLY A 112 -9.22 -25.91 5.19
C GLY A 112 -8.76 -25.56 3.78
N GLY A 113 -9.60 -25.79 2.77
CA GLY A 113 -9.26 -25.55 1.36
C GLY A 113 -9.24 -24.08 0.93
N GLN A 114 -9.76 -23.19 1.77
CA GLN A 114 -9.85 -21.75 1.53
C GLN A 114 -9.44 -20.98 2.79
N LEU A 115 -9.12 -19.71 2.59
CA LEU A 115 -8.90 -18.72 3.63
C LEU A 115 -9.96 -17.64 3.51
N VAL A 116 -10.66 -17.34 4.59
CA VAL A 116 -11.46 -16.11 4.67
C VAL A 116 -10.51 -15.00 5.04
N CYS A 117 -10.37 -14.00 4.17
CA CYS A 117 -9.40 -12.92 4.30
C CYS A 117 -10.06 -11.56 4.14
N LEU A 118 -9.50 -10.56 4.82
CA LEU A 118 -9.62 -9.18 4.38
C LEU A 118 -8.66 -8.99 3.20
N THR A 119 -9.21 -8.60 2.05
CA THR A 119 -8.49 -8.49 0.78
C THR A 119 -8.87 -7.21 0.06
N GLN A 120 -7.98 -6.70 -0.78
CA GLN A 120 -8.21 -5.59 -1.70
C GLN A 120 -7.75 -5.97 -3.10
N ASN A 121 -8.35 -5.34 -4.11
CA ASN A 121 -8.14 -5.55 -5.54
C ASN A 121 -8.63 -6.93 -6.07
N PRO A 122 -9.69 -6.95 -6.92
CA PRO A 122 -10.41 -5.80 -7.44
C PRO A 122 -11.34 -5.13 -6.40
N GLY A 123 -11.34 -3.80 -6.39
CA GLY A 123 -12.25 -2.97 -5.60
C GLY A 123 -11.81 -2.71 -4.16
N ARG A 124 -12.73 -2.13 -3.38
CA ARG A 124 -12.56 -1.80 -1.96
C ARG A 124 -12.15 -3.02 -1.14
N THR A 125 -11.52 -2.78 0.01
CA THR A 125 -11.27 -3.82 0.99
C THR A 125 -12.57 -4.57 1.33
N GLN A 126 -12.51 -5.89 1.31
CA GLN A 126 -13.66 -6.73 1.59
C GLN A 126 -13.22 -8.04 2.21
N THR A 127 -14.14 -8.66 2.95
CA THR A 127 -13.96 -10.03 3.41
C THR A 127 -14.36 -10.97 2.29
N ALA A 128 -13.45 -11.84 1.86
CA ALA A 128 -13.69 -12.81 0.80
C ALA A 128 -13.06 -14.17 1.15
N ALA A 129 -13.68 -15.24 0.64
CA ALA A 129 -13.09 -16.57 0.68
C ALA A 129 -12.13 -16.75 -0.50
N LEU A 130 -10.86 -16.91 -0.21
CA LEU A 130 -9.76 -17.03 -1.17
C LEU A 130 -9.25 -18.48 -1.22
N THR A 131 -9.02 -19.01 -2.41
CA THR A 131 -8.47 -20.36 -2.59
C THR A 131 -7.04 -20.46 -2.08
N LYS A 132 -6.65 -21.59 -1.50
CA LYS A 132 -5.23 -21.87 -1.18
C LYS A 132 -4.38 -22.31 -2.39
N ARG A 133 -4.98 -22.50 -3.57
CA ARG A 133 -4.22 -22.84 -4.78
C ARG A 133 -3.27 -21.70 -5.15
N GLY A 134 -1.98 -22.00 -5.26
CA GLY A 134 -0.93 -21.01 -5.52
C GLY A 134 -0.42 -20.27 -4.29
N LEU A 135 -0.90 -20.60 -3.09
CA LEU A 135 -0.41 -20.04 -1.85
C LEU A 135 1.03 -20.50 -1.58
N ILE A 136 1.93 -19.56 -1.28
CA ILE A 136 3.36 -19.85 -1.02
C ILE A 136 3.70 -19.84 0.46
N GLY A 137 2.92 -19.10 1.26
CA GLY A 137 3.08 -19.10 2.71
C GLY A 137 2.47 -17.89 3.37
N TYR A 138 2.92 -17.68 4.60
CA TYR A 138 2.40 -16.67 5.51
C TYR A 138 3.53 -15.89 6.18
N LEU A 139 3.28 -14.60 6.40
CA LEU A 139 3.99 -13.83 7.42
C LEU A 139 3.09 -13.75 8.65
N ARG A 140 3.46 -14.46 9.72
CA ARG A 140 2.71 -14.51 10.97
C ARG A 140 3.21 -13.44 11.94
N PRO A 141 2.40 -12.43 12.31
CA PRO A 141 2.86 -11.39 13.22
C PRO A 141 3.21 -11.93 14.60
N LYS A 142 4.43 -11.63 15.06
CA LYS A 142 4.90 -12.04 16.39
C LYS A 142 4.18 -11.30 17.51
N GLN A 143 3.65 -10.08 17.27
CA GLN A 143 2.95 -9.32 18.32
C GLN A 143 1.65 -9.94 18.82
N PHE A 144 1.12 -10.97 18.13
CA PHE A 144 -0.02 -11.75 18.63
C PHE A 144 0.42 -12.97 19.43
N ASN A 145 1.73 -13.19 19.56
CA ASN A 145 2.31 -14.11 20.53
C ASN A 145 2.50 -13.39 21.88
N PRO A 146 1.90 -13.89 22.98
CA PRO A 146 2.02 -13.25 24.30
C PRO A 146 3.46 -13.11 24.82
N ALA A 147 4.41 -13.90 24.29
CA ALA A 147 5.82 -13.83 24.68
C ALA A 147 6.65 -12.79 23.89
N TYR A 148 6.02 -12.04 22.97
CA TYR A 148 6.74 -11.09 22.11
C TYR A 148 6.93 -9.72 22.75
N THR A 149 8.18 -9.28 22.83
CA THR A 149 8.53 -7.87 23.08
C THR A 149 8.73 -7.16 21.75
N ALA A 150 7.87 -6.18 21.45
CA ALA A 150 7.93 -5.43 20.20
C ALA A 150 9.19 -4.56 20.11
N PRO A 151 9.83 -4.47 18.92
CA PRO A 151 10.74 -3.38 18.61
C PRO A 151 10.04 -2.03 18.82
N ALA A 152 10.81 -0.99 19.14
CA ALA A 152 10.27 0.37 19.27
C ALA A 152 9.44 0.72 18.01
N PRO A 153 8.20 1.20 18.18
CA PRO A 153 7.33 1.48 17.04
C PRO A 153 7.96 2.56 16.17
N ALA A 154 7.97 2.34 14.85
CA ALA A 154 8.12 3.46 13.92
C ALA A 154 6.96 4.43 14.14
N LYS A 155 7.18 5.75 14.01
CA LYS A 155 6.12 6.76 14.16
C LYS A 155 4.95 6.38 13.26
N ALA A 156 3.79 6.11 13.87
CA ALA A 156 2.58 5.75 13.15
C ALA A 156 2.23 6.88 12.16
N GLN A 157 2.02 6.54 10.89
CA GLN A 157 1.46 7.48 9.95
C GLN A 157 -0.05 7.53 10.18
N THR A 158 -0.56 8.72 10.48
CA THR A 158 -1.97 8.95 10.78
C THR A 158 -2.84 8.53 9.61
N GLN A 159 -3.90 7.78 9.91
CA GLN A 159 -4.94 7.39 8.98
C GLN A 159 -5.62 8.66 8.44
N THR A 160 -5.57 8.89 7.13
CA THR A 160 -6.16 10.08 6.50
C THR A 160 -7.69 10.01 6.56
N THR A 161 -8.30 11.04 7.13
CA THR A 161 -9.76 11.17 7.28
C THR A 161 -10.44 11.58 5.97
N ILE A 162 -11.77 11.37 5.84
CA ILE A 162 -12.54 11.80 4.65
C ILE A 162 -12.45 13.33 4.44
N GLU A 163 -12.35 14.12 5.51
CA GLU A 163 -12.11 15.57 5.45
C GLU A 163 -10.72 15.93 4.91
N GLU A 164 -9.69 15.11 5.19
CA GLU A 164 -8.36 15.30 4.60
C GLU A 164 -8.33 14.89 3.11
N ILE A 165 -9.11 13.88 2.71
CA ILE A 165 -9.28 13.51 1.30
C ILE A 165 -9.95 14.64 0.50
N GLU A 166 -10.97 15.30 1.05
CA GLU A 166 -11.58 16.50 0.45
C GLU A 166 -10.59 17.68 0.39
N HIS A 167 -9.76 17.91 1.42
CA HIS A 167 -8.69 18.92 1.35
C HIS A 167 -7.63 18.59 0.28
N MET A 168 -7.31 17.31 0.05
CA MET A 168 -6.37 16.90 -0.99
C MET A 168 -6.91 17.03 -2.42
N ARG A 169 -8.24 17.15 -2.62
CA ARG A 169 -8.82 17.45 -3.95
C ARG A 169 -8.40 18.82 -4.50
N THR A 170 -8.00 19.74 -3.63
CA THR A 170 -7.47 21.06 -4.02
C THR A 170 -5.94 21.14 -4.04
N ALA A 171 -5.24 20.05 -3.70
CA ALA A 171 -3.79 20.04 -3.53
C ALA A 171 -3.07 19.74 -4.86
N GLY A 172 -3.36 20.53 -5.88
CA GLY A 172 -2.71 20.39 -7.17
C GLY A 172 -2.71 21.67 -8.00
N PHE A 173 -1.80 21.71 -8.94
CA PHE A 173 -1.55 22.84 -9.84
C PHE A 173 -1.20 22.30 -11.22
N TYR A 174 -1.12 23.18 -12.21
CA TYR A 174 -0.60 22.79 -13.53
C TYR A 174 0.38 23.83 -14.06
N TYR A 175 1.26 23.42 -14.96
CA TYR A 175 2.15 24.31 -15.70
C TYR A 175 2.22 23.89 -17.17
N VAL A 176 2.80 24.71 -18.03
CA VAL A 176 2.97 24.40 -19.46
C VAL A 176 4.44 24.15 -19.75
N LYS A 177 4.74 23.01 -20.39
CA LYS A 177 6.08 22.63 -20.83
C LYS A 177 6.00 22.16 -22.28
N ASP A 178 6.81 22.74 -23.16
CA ASP A 178 6.85 22.38 -24.59
C ASP A 178 5.47 22.39 -25.28
N GLY A 179 4.60 23.34 -24.90
CA GLY A 179 3.24 23.46 -25.42
C GLY A 179 2.22 22.48 -24.81
N LYS A 180 2.64 21.61 -23.90
CA LYS A 180 1.82 20.61 -23.22
C LYS A 180 1.44 21.06 -21.82
N THR A 181 0.21 20.77 -21.41
CA THR A 181 -0.25 21.01 -20.03
C THR A 181 0.22 19.87 -19.15
N ILE A 182 0.98 20.18 -18.10
CA ILE A 182 1.43 19.23 -17.09
C ILE A 182 0.70 19.55 -15.79
N ASN A 183 -0.15 18.63 -15.35
CA ASN A 183 -0.82 18.71 -14.06
C ASN A 183 0.03 18.03 -12.99
N VAL A 184 -0.08 18.54 -11.77
CA VAL A 184 0.66 18.05 -10.62
C VAL A 184 -0.29 17.90 -9.45
N ILE A 185 -0.21 16.75 -8.80
CA ILE A 185 -0.82 16.53 -7.48
C ILE A 185 0.32 16.51 -6.46
N VAL A 186 0.14 17.27 -5.38
CA VAL A 186 1.16 17.45 -4.36
C VAL A 186 0.55 17.29 -2.97
N ASN A 187 1.27 16.64 -2.06
CA ASN A 187 1.00 16.73 -0.63
C ASN A 187 2.25 17.28 0.06
N PRO A 188 2.22 18.54 0.52
CA PRO A 188 3.40 19.18 1.12
C PRO A 188 3.78 18.61 2.49
N VAL A 189 2.88 17.87 3.15
CA VAL A 189 3.13 17.23 4.45
C VAL A 189 3.89 15.92 4.27
N SER A 190 3.46 15.07 3.33
CA SER A 190 4.12 13.79 3.07
C SER A 190 5.31 13.90 2.10
N GLY A 191 5.38 15.00 1.35
CA GLY A 191 6.32 15.16 0.25
C GLY A 191 5.94 14.40 -1.01
N PHE A 192 4.67 13.97 -1.14
CA PHE A 192 4.15 13.38 -2.37
C PHE A 192 4.09 14.44 -3.48
N PHE A 193 4.55 14.08 -4.67
CA PHE A 193 4.57 14.93 -5.86
C PHE A 193 4.47 14.05 -7.10
N HIS A 194 3.45 14.24 -7.92
CA HIS A 194 3.22 13.43 -9.11
C HIS A 194 2.82 14.32 -10.29
N GLU A 195 3.58 14.22 -11.39
CA GLU A 195 3.32 14.94 -12.64
C GLU A 195 2.64 14.03 -13.65
N TYR A 196 1.67 14.57 -14.40
CA TYR A 196 1.08 13.92 -15.57
C TYR A 196 0.71 14.96 -16.63
N GLU A 197 0.95 14.65 -17.91
CA GLU A 197 0.49 15.47 -19.04
C GLU A 197 -1.05 15.50 -19.07
N ALA A 198 -1.73 16.49 -19.65
CA ALA A 198 -3.15 16.43 -19.95
C ALA A 198 -3.37 16.37 -21.46
N ASN A 199 -4.27 15.49 -21.90
CA ASN A 199 -4.82 15.53 -23.25
C ASN A 199 -5.98 16.52 -23.25
N ASP A 200 -5.77 17.71 -23.82
CA ASP A 200 -6.84 18.62 -24.29
C ASP A 200 -7.95 18.97 -23.28
N GLY A 201 -7.63 18.94 -21.98
CA GLY A 201 -8.58 19.26 -20.89
C GLY A 201 -9.38 18.06 -20.36
N ALA A 202 -9.13 16.86 -20.88
CA ALA A 202 -9.67 15.60 -20.36
C ALA A 202 -8.65 14.88 -19.47
N TYR A 203 -9.15 14.25 -18.41
CA TYR A 203 -8.38 13.40 -17.50
C TYR A 203 -7.75 12.25 -18.28
N ASN A 204 -6.42 12.26 -18.47
CA ASN A 204 -5.72 11.23 -19.22
C ASN A 204 -5.10 10.14 -18.31
N SER A 205 -5.38 10.18 -17.01
CA SER A 205 -5.04 9.13 -16.07
C SER A 205 -6.18 8.90 -15.07
N PRO A 206 -6.38 7.66 -14.58
CA PRO A 206 -7.31 7.36 -13.49
C PRO A 206 -7.03 8.17 -12.22
N VAL A 207 -5.77 8.58 -12.00
CA VAL A 207 -5.34 9.47 -10.91
C VAL A 207 -5.96 10.86 -11.09
N ALA A 208 -5.90 11.44 -12.28
CA ALA A 208 -6.47 12.75 -12.56
C ALA A 208 -8.01 12.78 -12.34
N ALA A 209 -8.71 11.71 -12.74
CA ALA A 209 -10.15 11.58 -12.54
C ALA A 209 -10.55 11.46 -11.06
N ALA A 210 -9.73 10.79 -10.25
CA ALA A 210 -9.98 10.60 -8.82
C ALA A 210 -9.83 11.91 -8.00
N PHE A 211 -8.94 12.80 -8.42
CA PHE A 211 -8.64 14.05 -7.73
C PHE A 211 -9.45 15.28 -8.21
N GLY A 212 -10.29 15.16 -9.25
CA GLY A 212 -11.19 16.24 -9.67
C GLY A 212 -10.48 17.50 -10.18
N THR A 213 -9.41 17.33 -10.95
CA THR A 213 -8.39 18.36 -11.25
C THR A 213 -8.81 19.48 -12.23
N ALA A 214 -10.11 19.61 -12.54
CA ALA A 214 -10.64 20.59 -13.50
C ALA A 214 -10.44 22.07 -13.11
N SER A 215 -10.05 22.36 -11.86
CA SER A 215 -9.90 23.72 -11.33
C SER A 215 -8.52 24.04 -10.74
N PHE A 216 -7.48 23.29 -11.15
CA PHE A 216 -6.13 23.50 -10.63
C PHE A 216 -5.55 24.86 -11.03
N ALA A 217 -4.77 25.47 -10.15
CA ALA A 217 -4.14 26.76 -10.42
C ALA A 217 -2.95 26.61 -11.37
N LYS A 218 -2.84 27.51 -12.36
CA LYS A 218 -1.66 27.57 -13.23
C LYS A 218 -0.47 28.17 -12.49
N ILE A 219 0.69 27.53 -12.56
CA ILE A 219 1.98 28.06 -12.09
C ILE A 219 3.05 27.97 -13.19
N SER A 220 4.22 28.59 -12.96
CA SER A 220 5.37 28.42 -13.85
C SER A 220 6.08 27.09 -13.61
N GLU A 221 6.74 26.55 -14.65
CA GLU A 221 7.57 25.34 -14.52
C GLU A 221 8.63 25.49 -13.41
N SER A 222 9.25 26.67 -13.30
CA SER A 222 10.23 26.96 -12.24
C SER A 222 9.64 26.86 -10.83
N HIS A 223 8.38 27.27 -10.63
CA HIS A 223 7.70 27.11 -9.34
C HIS A 223 7.33 25.64 -9.07
N ALA A 224 6.93 24.89 -10.11
CA ALA A 224 6.68 23.46 -9.99
C ALA A 224 7.94 22.71 -9.53
N ARG A 225 9.09 22.98 -10.15
CA ARG A 225 10.39 22.39 -9.75
C ARG A 225 10.81 22.77 -8.34
N LYS A 226 10.51 24.01 -7.92
CA LYS A 226 10.78 24.44 -6.55
C LYS A 226 9.94 23.67 -5.54
N LEU A 227 8.66 23.45 -5.83
CA LEU A 227 7.74 22.67 -4.99
C LEU A 227 8.11 21.19 -4.95
N GLU A 228 8.57 20.62 -6.07
CA GLU A 228 9.13 19.25 -6.13
C GLU A 228 10.31 19.10 -5.17
N LEU A 229 11.25 20.05 -5.20
CA LEU A 229 12.40 20.06 -4.29
C LEU A 229 12.00 20.24 -2.83
N ASP A 230 11.00 21.05 -2.54
CA ASP A 230 10.54 21.27 -1.16
C ASP A 230 9.73 20.06 -0.64
N ALA A 231 8.97 19.38 -1.51
CA ALA A 231 8.34 18.09 -1.21
C ALA A 231 9.40 17.00 -0.92
N LEU A 232 10.48 16.95 -1.72
CA LEU A 232 11.63 16.06 -1.46
C LEU A 232 12.30 16.35 -0.11
N LYS A 233 12.41 17.62 0.29
CA LYS A 233 12.92 18.00 1.63
C LYS A 233 11.99 17.57 2.75
N ALA A 234 10.69 17.68 2.58
CA ALA A 234 9.72 17.18 3.55
C ALA A 234 9.87 15.66 3.74
N ARG A 235 10.03 14.91 2.63
CA ARG A 235 10.26 13.46 2.64
C ARG A 235 11.55 13.04 3.33
N THR A 236 12.59 13.89 3.30
CA THR A 236 13.90 13.60 3.91
C THR A 236 14.02 14.04 5.36
N ARG A 237 13.25 15.05 5.81
CA ARG A 237 13.16 15.48 7.23
C ARG A 237 12.31 14.57 8.12
N ALA A 238 11.53 13.66 7.53
CA ALA A 238 10.74 12.67 8.24
C ALA A 238 11.55 11.43 8.69
N LYS A 239 12.86 11.39 8.43
CA LYS A 239 13.82 10.41 8.97
C LYS A 239 14.32 10.85 10.33
#